data_AF-A0A8X7RHT0-F1
#
_entry.id   AF-A0A8X7RHT0-F1
#
_cell.length_a   1.000
_cell.length_b   1.000
_cell.length_c   1.000
_cell.angle_alpha   90.00
_cell.angle_beta   90.00
_cell.angle_gamma   90.00
#
_symmetry.space_group_name_H-M   'P 1'
#
loop_
_entity.id
_entity.type
_entity.pdbx_description
1 polymer ?
#
loop_
_entity_poly.entity_id
_entity_poly.type
_entity_poly.pdbx_seq_one_letter_code
_entity_poly.pdbx_strand_id
1 'polypeptide(L)'
;MRVKRQKKNRRTVRFFTVCFGFRQPFKVLCDGTFVHHLVSKEITPADAAVSELLGGPVKLFTTRCVLAELQKLGKDYSESLEAAQMLSTATCEHEEAKPADECLSEVLGIKNSEHFFLGTQDFEFRKKLQQGPNPLSCMKKKKVNDTKRPQSKSKAEHKAGGQEEKNGESGLKKRTRKRSKKGKSGQEITE
;
A
#
# COMPACT_ATOMS: atom_id res chain seq x y z
N MET A 1 4.65 -11.72 0.61
CA MET A 1 3.82 -10.69 -0.08
C MET A 1 4.38 -9.25 -0.04
N ARG A 2 5.14 -8.82 0.99
CA ARG A 2 5.70 -7.44 1.15
C ARG A 2 6.36 -6.86 -0.11
N VAL A 3 7.32 -7.58 -0.71
CA VAL A 3 8.08 -7.14 -1.90
C VAL A 3 7.19 -6.81 -3.11
N LYS A 4 6.11 -7.58 -3.35
CA LYS A 4 5.17 -7.30 -4.45
C LYS A 4 4.41 -5.97 -4.25
N ARG A 5 4.08 -5.61 -2.99
CA ARG A 5 3.42 -4.34 -2.63
C ARG A 5 4.36 -3.16 -2.81
N GLN A 6 5.61 -3.24 -2.34
CA GLN A 6 6.62 -2.20 -2.58
C GLN A 6 6.88 -1.97 -4.06
N LYS A 7 7.00 -3.04 -4.86
CA LYS A 7 7.16 -2.91 -6.33
C LYS A 7 5.97 -2.21 -6.99
N LYS A 8 4.74 -2.39 -6.48
CA LYS A 8 3.56 -1.62 -6.96
C LYS A 8 3.66 -0.15 -6.51
N ASN A 9 3.91 0.11 -5.23
CA ASN A 9 4.02 1.47 -4.71
C ASN A 9 5.09 2.30 -5.42
N ARG A 10 6.31 1.76 -5.60
CA ARG A 10 7.41 2.44 -6.32
C ARG A 10 7.05 2.75 -7.79
N ARG A 11 6.24 1.91 -8.45
CA ARG A 11 5.70 2.22 -9.80
C ARG A 11 4.70 3.37 -9.75
N THR A 12 3.82 3.40 -8.75
CA THR A 12 2.89 4.52 -8.53
C THR A 12 3.65 5.81 -8.23
N VAL A 13 4.58 5.82 -7.27
CA VAL A 13 5.42 7.01 -6.96
C VAL A 13 6.14 7.50 -8.22
N ARG A 14 6.78 6.60 -8.99
CA ARG A 14 7.45 6.98 -10.25
C ARG A 14 6.50 7.62 -11.26
N PHE A 15 5.25 7.16 -11.37
CA PHE A 15 4.24 7.79 -12.21
C PHE A 15 3.92 9.22 -11.74
N PHE A 16 3.75 9.45 -10.43
CA PHE A 16 3.52 10.79 -9.90
C PHE A 16 4.74 11.72 -10.01
N THR A 17 5.97 11.20 -9.86
CA THR A 17 7.20 11.96 -10.13
C THR A 17 7.32 12.39 -11.59
N VAL A 18 6.99 11.51 -12.55
CA VAL A 18 7.14 11.80 -13.99
C VAL A 18 6.00 12.63 -14.55
N CYS A 19 4.75 12.34 -14.18
CA CYS A 19 3.56 12.98 -14.77
C CYS A 19 3.05 14.18 -13.97
N PHE A 20 3.33 14.26 -12.66
CA PHE A 20 2.82 15.30 -11.76
C PHE A 20 3.92 16.06 -11.02
N GLY A 21 5.20 15.89 -11.38
CA GLY A 21 6.30 16.70 -10.84
C GLY A 21 6.72 16.41 -9.39
N PHE A 22 6.21 15.34 -8.76
CA PHE A 22 6.54 15.00 -7.36
C PHE A 22 8.04 14.73 -7.17
N ARG A 23 8.74 15.64 -6.49
CA ARG A 23 10.19 15.59 -6.21
C ARG A 23 10.50 15.12 -4.78
N GLN A 24 11.74 14.73 -4.58
CA GLN A 24 12.30 14.38 -3.27
C GLN A 24 12.84 15.64 -2.56
N PRO A 25 12.77 15.72 -1.21
CA PRO A 25 12.14 14.77 -0.30
C PRO A 25 10.60 14.79 -0.46
N PHE A 26 10.00 13.59 -0.50
CA PHE A 26 8.57 13.46 -0.73
C PHE A 26 7.78 13.99 0.47
N LYS A 27 6.98 15.04 0.26
CA LYS A 27 6.10 15.61 1.29
C LYS A 27 4.90 14.68 1.51
N VAL A 28 4.64 14.27 2.75
CA VAL A 28 3.48 13.44 3.09
C VAL A 28 2.64 14.16 4.14
N LEU A 29 1.40 14.45 3.80
CA LEU A 29 0.42 15.06 4.70
C LEU A 29 -0.26 13.95 5.51
N CYS A 30 -0.01 13.93 6.81
CA CYS A 30 -0.49 12.96 7.77
C CYS A 30 -1.79 13.46 8.43
N ASP A 31 -2.81 12.65 8.31
CA ASP A 31 -4.08 12.77 9.02
C ASP A 31 -3.97 12.19 10.46
N GLY A 32 -4.80 12.65 11.39
CA GLY A 32 -4.79 12.21 12.80
C GLY A 32 -5.02 10.71 12.93
N THR A 33 -5.89 10.14 12.07
CA THR A 33 -6.11 8.68 12.01
C THR A 33 -4.86 7.89 11.63
N PHE A 34 -3.96 8.49 10.85
CA PHE A 34 -2.71 7.89 10.40
C PHE A 34 -1.61 8.04 11.46
N VAL A 35 -1.50 9.20 12.13
CA VAL A 35 -0.56 9.39 13.25
C VAL A 35 -0.88 8.40 14.37
N HIS A 36 -2.15 8.32 14.81
CA HIS A 36 -2.58 7.32 15.79
C HIS A 36 -2.22 5.89 15.33
N HIS A 37 -2.39 5.56 14.05
CA HIS A 37 -2.02 4.24 13.52
C HIS A 37 -0.52 3.92 13.56
N LEU A 38 0.35 4.92 13.53
CA LEU A 38 1.80 4.75 13.68
C LEU A 38 2.14 4.48 15.15
N VAL A 39 1.52 5.24 16.07
CA VAL A 39 1.68 5.11 17.53
C VAL A 39 1.17 3.76 18.02
N SER A 40 -0.09 3.39 17.77
CA SER A 40 -0.68 2.10 18.23
C SER A 40 -0.02 0.84 17.62
N LYS A 41 1.02 1.00 16.80
CA LYS A 41 1.78 -0.08 16.16
C LYS A 41 3.29 0.04 16.37
N GLU A 42 3.72 0.97 17.20
CA GLU A 42 5.12 1.20 17.54
C GLU A 42 5.99 1.35 16.29
N ILE A 43 5.49 2.07 15.28
CA ILE A 43 6.21 2.28 14.01
C ILE A 43 7.17 3.46 14.16
N THR A 44 8.21 3.23 14.96
CA THR A 44 9.32 4.17 15.18
C THR A 44 10.55 3.75 14.35
N PRO A 45 11.24 4.67 13.67
CA PRO A 45 10.81 6.02 13.30
C PRO A 45 9.85 6.01 12.08
N ALA A 46 8.83 6.87 12.13
CA ALA A 46 7.79 6.95 11.09
C ALA A 46 8.37 7.29 9.70
N ASP A 47 9.34 8.20 9.64
CA ASP A 47 10.00 8.62 8.40
C ASP A 47 10.65 7.43 7.66
N ALA A 48 11.30 6.51 8.38
CA ALA A 48 11.93 5.35 7.76
C ALA A 48 10.89 4.38 7.18
N ALA A 49 9.78 4.16 7.90
CA ALA A 49 8.69 3.29 7.42
C ALA A 49 8.01 3.85 6.17
N VAL A 50 7.80 5.17 6.10
CA VAL A 50 7.21 5.82 4.91
C VAL A 50 8.24 5.96 3.78
N SER A 51 9.52 6.16 4.08
CA SER A 51 10.64 6.12 3.12
C SER A 51 10.81 4.74 2.47
N GLU A 52 10.72 3.65 3.23
CA GLU A 52 10.75 2.27 2.69
C GLU A 52 9.54 1.98 1.77
N LEU A 53 8.44 2.70 1.99
CA LEU A 53 7.16 2.53 1.29
C LEU A 53 7.06 3.33 -0.01
N LEU A 54 7.53 4.59 -0.02
CA LEU A 54 7.60 5.45 -1.19
C LEU A 54 8.87 5.19 -2.03
N GLY A 55 9.96 4.82 -1.36
CA GLY A 55 11.21 4.39 -1.97
C GLY A 55 12.25 5.48 -2.19
N GLY A 56 12.19 6.56 -1.40
CA GLY A 56 13.12 7.69 -1.36
C GLY A 56 12.87 8.51 -0.08
N PRO A 57 13.71 9.52 0.21
CA PRO A 57 13.57 10.36 1.41
C PRO A 57 12.21 11.04 1.46
N VAL A 58 11.67 11.19 2.68
CA VAL A 58 10.34 11.72 2.95
C VAL A 58 10.41 12.82 4.00
N LYS A 59 9.42 13.70 4.02
CA LYS A 59 9.17 14.63 5.12
C LYS A 59 7.68 14.58 5.46
N LEU A 60 7.37 14.23 6.70
CA LEU A 60 6.00 14.13 7.20
C LEU A 60 5.51 15.51 7.67
N PHE A 61 4.25 15.81 7.36
CA PHE A 61 3.58 17.06 7.69
C PHE A 61 2.22 16.80 8.34
N THR A 62 1.73 17.73 9.17
CA THR A 62 0.37 17.75 9.75
C THR A 62 -0.28 19.10 9.48
N THR A 63 -1.59 19.26 9.70
CA THR A 63 -2.24 20.59 9.65
C THR A 63 -2.62 21.06 11.05
N ARG A 64 -2.83 22.38 11.21
CA ARG A 64 -3.33 22.96 12.46
C ARG A 64 -4.70 22.38 12.86
N CYS A 65 -5.57 22.09 11.88
CA CYS A 65 -6.86 21.45 12.14
C CYS A 65 -6.73 20.02 12.66
N VAL A 66 -5.82 19.21 12.11
CA VAL A 66 -5.58 17.84 12.62
C VAL A 66 -5.11 17.87 14.07
N LEU A 67 -4.25 18.84 14.45
CA LEU A 67 -3.84 19.03 15.85
C LEU A 67 -5.02 19.44 16.74
N ALA A 68 -5.86 20.37 16.29
CA ALA A 68 -7.05 20.80 17.02
C ALA A 68 -8.11 19.69 17.15
N GLU A 69 -8.23 18.80 16.16
CA GLU A 69 -9.12 17.63 16.20
C GLU A 69 -8.61 16.58 17.20
N LEU A 70 -7.33 16.25 17.17
CA LEU A 70 -6.69 15.35 18.15
C LEU A 70 -6.82 15.89 19.59
N GLN A 71 -6.72 17.21 19.78
CA GLN A 71 -6.98 17.86 21.07
C GLN A 71 -8.45 17.70 21.52
N LYS A 72 -9.41 17.87 20.61
CA LYS A 72 -10.85 17.70 20.90
C LYS A 72 -11.23 16.25 21.24
N LEU A 73 -10.53 15.27 20.66
CA LEU A 73 -10.73 13.84 20.95
C LEU A 73 -10.25 13.41 22.36
N GLY A 74 -9.42 14.21 23.01
CA GLY A 74 -9.09 14.04 24.43
C GLY A 74 -7.94 13.07 24.74
N LYS A 75 -7.92 12.59 25.99
CA LYS A 75 -6.74 11.94 26.60
C LYS A 75 -6.30 10.64 25.92
N ASP A 76 -7.25 9.89 25.35
CA ASP A 76 -6.98 8.62 24.66
C ASP A 76 -6.07 8.77 23.44
N TYR A 77 -6.00 9.99 22.87
CA TYR A 77 -5.17 10.34 21.72
C TYR A 77 -3.96 11.20 22.09
N SER A 78 -3.63 11.33 23.38
CA SER A 78 -2.53 12.17 23.87
C SER A 78 -1.17 11.84 23.24
N GLU A 79 -0.77 10.57 23.19
CA GLU A 79 0.44 10.10 22.51
C GLU A 79 0.44 10.45 21.00
N SER A 80 -0.75 10.44 20.38
CA SER A 80 -0.91 10.77 18.95
C SER A 80 -0.82 12.27 18.70
N LEU A 81 -1.26 13.09 19.67
CA LEU A 81 -1.10 14.53 19.64
C LEU A 81 0.38 14.92 19.77
N GLU A 82 1.11 14.32 20.73
CA GLU A 82 2.55 14.54 20.89
C GLU A 82 3.31 14.12 19.63
N ALA A 83 3.01 12.92 19.09
CA ALA A 83 3.58 12.46 17.84
C ALA A 83 3.27 13.39 16.66
N ALA A 84 2.07 13.98 16.59
CA ALA A 84 1.68 14.93 15.55
C ALA A 84 2.34 16.32 15.71
N GLN A 85 2.65 16.73 16.96
CA GLN A 85 3.35 17.98 17.28
C GLN A 85 4.84 17.93 16.90
N MET A 86 5.46 16.75 16.90
CA MET A 86 6.84 16.55 16.40
C MET A 86 6.95 16.68 14.86
N LEU A 87 5.83 16.64 14.13
CA LEU A 87 5.82 16.73 12.66
C LEU A 87 5.78 18.19 12.18
N SER A 88 6.22 18.42 10.94
CA SER A 88 6.20 19.77 10.36
C SER A 88 4.77 20.23 10.08
N THR A 89 4.34 21.38 10.61
CA THR A 89 3.00 21.90 10.30
C THR A 89 2.95 22.51 8.90
N ALA A 90 2.02 22.04 8.06
CA ALA A 90 1.65 22.65 6.80
C ALA A 90 0.73 23.86 7.02
N THR A 91 0.89 24.89 6.20
CA THR A 91 0.03 26.09 6.19
C THR A 91 -1.33 25.76 5.60
N CYS A 92 -2.39 26.26 6.23
CA CYS A 92 -3.78 26.10 5.81
C CYS A 92 -4.45 27.47 5.69
N GLU A 93 -5.24 27.68 4.63
CA GLU A 93 -5.79 28.98 4.22
C GLU A 93 -7.13 29.31 4.91
N HIS A 94 -7.20 29.10 6.23
CA HIS A 94 -8.37 29.43 7.03
C HIS A 94 -7.96 29.81 8.46
N GLU A 95 -8.60 30.84 9.03
CA GLU A 95 -8.30 31.35 10.37
C GLU A 95 -8.83 30.41 11.46
N GLU A 96 -10.05 29.91 11.31
CA GLU A 96 -10.69 29.01 12.27
C GLU A 96 -10.39 27.53 12.01
N ALA A 97 -10.47 26.72 13.07
CA ALA A 97 -10.19 25.29 13.04
C ALA A 97 -11.38 24.48 12.47
N LYS A 98 -11.44 24.39 11.14
CA LYS A 98 -12.30 23.48 10.35
C LYS A 98 -12.08 21.99 10.71
N PRO A 99 -13.04 21.09 10.41
CA PRO A 99 -12.80 19.64 10.49
C PRO A 99 -11.64 19.20 9.59
N ALA A 100 -10.93 18.13 9.97
CA ALA A 100 -9.71 17.70 9.28
C ALA A 100 -9.96 17.33 7.82
N ASP A 101 -11.05 16.61 7.51
CA ASP A 101 -11.47 16.25 6.15
C ASP A 101 -11.50 17.45 5.19
N GLU A 102 -12.11 18.56 5.62
CA GLU A 102 -12.26 19.77 4.79
C GLU A 102 -10.91 20.49 4.64
N CYS A 103 -10.19 20.70 5.74
CA CYS A 103 -8.85 21.29 5.74
C CYS A 103 -7.87 20.52 4.82
N LEU A 104 -7.84 19.19 4.92
CA LEU A 104 -6.99 18.34 4.09
C LEU A 104 -7.43 18.36 2.62
N SER A 105 -8.73 18.48 2.34
CA SER A 105 -9.25 18.63 0.97
C SER A 105 -8.87 19.97 0.35
N GLU A 106 -8.92 21.06 1.13
CA GLU A 106 -8.52 22.41 0.70
C GLU A 106 -7.00 22.47 0.43
N VAL A 107 -6.18 21.96 1.35
CA VAL A 107 -4.70 21.93 1.22
C VAL A 107 -4.23 21.07 0.05
N LEU A 108 -4.91 19.95 -0.25
CA LEU A 108 -4.58 19.12 -1.42
C LEU A 108 -5.13 19.72 -2.72
N GLY A 109 -6.34 20.30 -2.68
CA GLY A 109 -7.04 20.84 -3.84
C GLY A 109 -7.21 19.84 -5.00
N ILE A 110 -7.59 20.37 -6.17
CA ILE A 110 -7.73 19.58 -7.41
C ILE A 110 -6.37 19.34 -8.07
N LYS A 111 -5.46 20.33 -7.99
CA LYS A 111 -4.16 20.32 -8.70
C LYS A 111 -2.97 19.91 -7.83
N ASN A 112 -3.09 19.93 -6.50
CA ASN A 112 -2.02 19.60 -5.55
C ASN A 112 -0.68 20.28 -5.90
N SER A 113 -0.69 21.62 -5.89
CA SER A 113 0.46 22.49 -6.21
C SER A 113 1.70 22.16 -5.39
N GLU A 114 1.52 21.87 -4.11
CA GLU A 114 2.61 21.54 -3.18
C GLU A 114 3.13 20.10 -3.32
N HIS A 115 2.44 19.25 -4.09
CA HIS A 115 2.77 17.84 -4.34
C HIS A 115 2.86 16.99 -3.06
N PHE A 116 1.84 17.08 -2.21
CA PHE A 116 1.69 16.21 -1.02
C PHE A 116 1.14 14.82 -1.39
N PHE A 117 1.72 13.77 -0.79
CA PHE A 117 1.08 12.46 -0.65
C PHE A 117 0.15 12.46 0.56
N LEU A 118 -1.00 11.77 0.50
CA LEU A 118 -1.91 11.68 1.66
C LEU A 118 -1.72 10.39 2.48
N GLY A 119 -1.28 10.57 3.72
CA GLY A 119 -1.29 9.54 4.77
C GLY A 119 -2.59 9.62 5.58
N THR A 120 -3.64 8.92 5.16
CA THR A 120 -4.89 8.72 5.93
C THR A 120 -5.23 7.23 6.04
N GLN A 121 -5.89 6.87 7.13
CA GLN A 121 -6.47 5.55 7.36
C GLN A 121 -7.99 5.50 7.20
N ASP A 122 -8.66 6.64 7.02
CA ASP A 122 -10.06 6.63 6.63
C ASP A 122 -10.23 6.17 5.17
N PHE A 123 -11.25 5.34 4.96
CA PHE A 123 -11.65 4.82 3.67
C PHE A 123 -12.61 5.76 2.94
N GLU A 124 -13.52 6.44 3.64
CA GLU A 124 -14.49 7.33 2.98
C GLU A 124 -13.79 8.62 2.51
N PHE A 125 -12.92 9.23 3.32
CA PHE A 125 -12.07 10.35 2.93
C PHE A 125 -11.21 10.02 1.71
N ARG A 126 -10.57 8.84 1.71
CA ARG A 126 -9.84 8.33 0.54
C ARG A 126 -10.73 8.27 -0.70
N LYS A 127 -11.97 7.77 -0.57
CA LYS A 127 -12.91 7.58 -1.68
C LYS A 127 -13.41 8.92 -2.23
N LYS A 128 -13.67 9.92 -1.37
CA LYS A 128 -13.93 11.32 -1.77
C LYS A 128 -12.80 11.84 -2.68
N LEU A 129 -11.55 11.64 -2.26
CA LEU A 129 -10.35 12.13 -2.96
C LEU A 129 -9.92 11.33 -4.20
N GLN A 130 -10.53 10.17 -4.48
CA GLN A 130 -10.22 9.39 -5.69
C GLN A 130 -10.69 10.02 -7.00
N GLN A 131 -11.46 11.12 -6.94
CA GLN A 131 -11.84 11.91 -8.11
C GLN A 131 -10.68 12.80 -8.61
N GLY A 132 -9.69 13.08 -7.76
CA GLY A 132 -8.47 13.82 -8.13
C GLY A 132 -7.25 12.90 -8.36
N PRO A 133 -6.14 13.45 -8.86
CA PRO A 133 -4.89 12.72 -9.05
C PRO A 133 -4.15 12.52 -7.72
N ASN A 134 -4.76 11.85 -6.74
CA ASN A 134 -4.20 11.73 -5.40
C ASN A 134 -3.42 10.42 -5.18
N PRO A 135 -2.09 10.48 -4.94
CA PRO A 135 -1.29 9.31 -4.66
C PRO A 135 -1.42 8.80 -3.22
N LEU A 136 -1.81 7.52 -3.12
CA LEU A 136 -1.35 6.59 -2.06
C LEU A 136 -1.87 6.79 -0.61
N SER A 137 -3.17 6.63 -0.34
CA SER A 137 -3.57 6.04 0.96
C SER A 137 -2.98 4.62 1.04
N CYS A 138 -2.02 4.42 1.94
CA CYS A 138 -1.02 3.36 1.78
C CYS A 138 -0.78 2.45 3.00
N MET A 139 -1.65 2.44 4.02
CA MET A 139 -1.55 1.52 5.17
C MET A 139 -2.77 0.61 5.41
N LYS A 140 -3.19 -0.17 4.40
CA LYS A 140 -4.04 -1.37 4.62
C LYS A 140 -3.50 -2.17 5.82
N LYS A 141 -4.34 -2.35 6.86
CA LYS A 141 -4.05 -3.02 8.13
C LYS A 141 -3.21 -4.30 7.88
N LYS A 142 -2.11 -4.49 8.64
CA LYS A 142 -1.54 -5.83 8.84
C LYS A 142 -2.71 -6.70 9.33
N LYS A 143 -3.08 -7.75 8.59
CA LYS A 143 -3.82 -8.85 9.22
C LYS A 143 -2.85 -9.48 10.20
N VAL A 144 -3.18 -9.43 11.49
CA VAL A 144 -2.62 -10.37 12.45
C VAL A 144 -3.17 -11.73 12.02
N ASN A 145 -2.31 -12.59 11.51
CA ASN A 145 -2.67 -13.98 11.28
C ASN A 145 -2.60 -14.66 12.65
N ASP A 146 -3.73 -14.72 13.35
CA ASP A 146 -3.85 -15.53 14.55
C ASP A 146 -3.49 -16.98 14.21
N THR A 147 -2.32 -17.40 14.67
CA THR A 147 -1.72 -18.67 14.28
C THR A 147 -2.21 -19.76 15.24
N LYS A 148 -3.50 -20.07 15.14
CA LYS A 148 -4.06 -21.32 15.66
C LYS A 148 -4.43 -22.22 14.48
N ARG A 149 -3.39 -22.86 13.93
CA ARG A 149 -3.52 -24.05 13.10
C ARG A 149 -3.75 -25.24 14.04
N PRO A 150 -4.94 -25.88 14.08
CA PRO A 150 -5.09 -27.14 14.79
C PRO A 150 -4.18 -28.17 14.14
N GLN A 151 -3.39 -28.87 14.96
CA GLN A 151 -2.49 -29.91 14.48
C GLN A 151 -3.28 -31.19 14.17
N SER A 152 -2.87 -31.88 13.10
CA SER A 152 -3.41 -33.17 12.70
C SER A 152 -3.08 -34.30 13.69
N LYS A 153 -4.10 -34.86 14.33
CA LYS A 153 -4.18 -36.20 14.94
C LYS A 153 -5.63 -36.67 14.69
N SER A 154 -5.96 -37.92 14.40
CA SER A 154 -5.35 -39.22 14.76
C SER A 154 -5.45 -40.28 13.64
N LYS A 155 -4.84 -41.46 13.86
CA LYS A 155 -4.98 -42.69 13.05
C LYS A 155 -5.91 -43.70 13.73
N ALA A 156 -6.67 -44.47 12.96
CA ALA A 156 -7.15 -45.86 13.19
C ALA A 156 -8.18 -46.17 12.07
N GLU A 157 -7.89 -47.01 11.08
CA GLU A 157 -8.04 -48.49 11.08
C GLU A 157 -9.50 -48.99 11.10
N HIS A 158 -9.96 -49.52 9.97
CA HIS A 158 -10.86 -50.70 9.87
C HIS A 158 -10.63 -51.38 8.51
N LYS A 159 -10.69 -52.72 8.48
CA LYS A 159 -10.35 -53.61 7.34
C LYS A 159 -11.59 -54.38 6.83
N ALA A 160 -11.43 -54.99 5.65
CA ALA A 160 -12.27 -55.98 4.95
C ALA A 160 -13.28 -55.41 3.91
N GLY A 161 -13.41 -55.98 2.70
CA GLY A 161 -12.61 -57.03 2.04
C GLY A 161 -13.21 -57.51 0.70
N GLY A 162 -12.37 -57.99 -0.24
CA GLY A 162 -12.76 -58.63 -1.52
C GLY A 162 -13.34 -57.69 -2.60
N GLN A 163 -13.20 -57.91 -3.93
CA GLN A 163 -12.43 -58.91 -4.69
C GLN A 163 -11.87 -58.27 -5.99
N GLU A 164 -10.86 -58.95 -6.54
CA GLU A 164 -10.49 -59.13 -7.96
C GLU A 164 -11.61 -58.92 -9.01
N GLU A 165 -11.40 -58.53 -10.27
CA GLU A 165 -10.19 -58.37 -11.12
C GLU A 165 -10.22 -56.96 -11.83
N LYS A 166 -9.56 -56.58 -12.96
CA LYS A 166 -8.67 -57.25 -13.94
C LYS A 166 -7.72 -56.25 -14.66
N ASN A 167 -6.86 -56.81 -15.51
CA ASN A 167 -5.88 -56.24 -16.44
C ASN A 167 -6.31 -55.01 -17.29
N GLY A 168 -5.36 -54.11 -17.60
CA GLY A 168 -5.53 -53.04 -18.59
C GLY A 168 -4.33 -52.08 -18.70
N GLU A 169 -3.43 -52.33 -19.65
CA GLU A 169 -2.10 -51.71 -19.76
C GLU A 169 -2.08 -50.33 -20.49
N SER A 170 -1.01 -49.55 -20.22
CA SER A 170 -0.45 -48.47 -21.06
C SER A 170 -1.14 -47.09 -21.09
N GLY A 171 -0.38 -46.03 -21.45
CA GLY A 171 -1.01 -44.75 -21.83
C GLY A 171 -0.31 -43.41 -21.51
N LEU A 172 1.00 -43.37 -21.21
CA LEU A 172 1.71 -42.10 -20.94
C LEU A 172 1.60 -41.11 -22.13
N LYS A 173 1.09 -39.87 -21.92
CA LYS A 173 1.33 -38.73 -22.84
C LYS A 173 1.18 -37.34 -22.21
N LYS A 174 2.31 -36.78 -21.75
CA LYS A 174 2.47 -35.34 -21.48
C LYS A 174 2.35 -34.55 -22.79
N ARG A 175 1.55 -33.47 -22.83
CA ARG A 175 1.53 -32.51 -23.95
C ARG A 175 2.32 -31.24 -23.59
N THR A 176 3.56 -31.16 -24.07
CA THR A 176 4.27 -29.89 -24.25
C THR A 176 4.31 -29.56 -25.74
N ARG A 177 4.13 -28.30 -26.13
CA ARG A 177 4.38 -27.83 -27.50
C ARG A 177 5.46 -26.75 -27.49
N LYS A 178 6.58 -27.07 -28.12
CA LYS A 178 7.73 -26.18 -28.29
C LYS A 178 7.47 -25.16 -29.41
N ARG A 179 8.17 -24.05 -29.30
CA ARG A 179 8.29 -22.94 -30.25
C ARG A 179 9.23 -23.37 -31.39
N SER A 180 8.82 -23.23 -32.65
CA SER A 180 9.65 -23.55 -33.82
C SER A 180 9.97 -22.30 -34.63
N LYS A 181 11.27 -22.09 -34.89
CA LYS A 181 11.83 -21.08 -35.79
C LYS A 181 12.55 -21.86 -36.90
N LYS A 182 12.35 -21.57 -38.17
CA LYS A 182 13.13 -22.15 -39.28
C LYS A 182 13.24 -21.15 -40.42
N GLY A 183 14.47 -20.84 -40.85
CA GLY A 183 14.79 -20.21 -42.14
C GLY A 183 15.30 -21.29 -43.12
N LYS A 184 16.06 -21.04 -44.19
CA LYS A 184 16.47 -19.83 -44.95
C LYS A 184 17.32 -20.34 -46.13
N SER A 185 16.96 -20.08 -47.39
CA SER A 185 17.79 -20.25 -48.63
C SER A 185 16.89 -20.07 -49.86
N GLY A 186 17.31 -19.56 -51.02
CA GLY A 186 18.61 -19.05 -51.53
C GLY A 186 18.49 -18.71 -53.03
N GLN A 187 19.61 -18.41 -53.72
CA GLN A 187 19.74 -18.05 -55.18
C GLN A 187 19.33 -16.57 -55.50
N GLU A 188 20.18 -15.63 -55.98
CA GLU A 188 21.52 -15.64 -56.64
C GLU A 188 21.44 -16.20 -58.09
N ILE A 189 21.97 -15.62 -59.20
CA ILE A 189 22.95 -14.51 -59.52
C ILE A 189 22.66 -13.93 -60.96
N THR A 190 23.20 -12.75 -61.31
CA THR A 190 23.47 -12.19 -62.69
C THR A 190 22.30 -11.92 -63.66
N GLU A 191 22.42 -11.06 -64.67
CA GLU A 191 23.60 -10.35 -65.26
C GLU A 191 23.25 -8.89 -65.62
#